data_AF-A0A7C2ZSU4-F1
#
_entry.id   AF-A0A7C2ZSU4-F1
#
_cell.length_a   1.000
_cell.length_b   1.000
_cell.length_c   1.000
_cell.angle_alpha   90.00
_cell.angle_beta   90.00
_cell.angle_gamma   90.00
#
_symmetry.space_group_name_H-M   'P 1'
#
loop_
_entity.id
_entity.type
_entity.pdbx_description
1 polymer ?
#
loop_
_entity_poly.entity_id
_entity_poly.type
_entity_poly.pdbx_seq_one_letter_code
_entity_poly.pdbx_strand_id
1 'polypeptide(L)'
;MYRFVSLLGVFGLLLIAWLLSEDKRRIPWRVIGWGIGLQVLFALFILKTPIGLAIFDATRLFVNRILDFTVAGASFVFGSLALNPNNPEHLRYGQPMGFFFFFGALPTIIFFASLMSLLYHLGLMQKVVQAVAWVMVRTMDTSGAESLNAAANIFVGQTEAPLVVKPYLAQMTKSELMAVMAVGFATIASGVFAVYASMGVDAGHLLAASVMSAPAALVMAKLMCPETGEPLTKGTVRLKVERTTVNIIDAAATGAADGMRLMLNVGAMLIAFLGLLAMVNYALGVLDSFVMQRLLQRPPIGLNLDMVLGWLFTPLAAMLGFEWRDVPKMAAILGTQIAANEFVAYTKLVALKDVISPRSFTLATYALCGFANFGSIAIQLGGIGAMVPERRQDLARLGLRAMVAGALACYLTATIAGILISDHEAEWRYLLEVRQRAERVKVLVQPRRIVLKFVRSDDPQEREVAHEVLTKLRQRAEQLWRETEAKAQRLLKQGKKDEAVRLYDQLAQIIAFPEWAKKARQAAQALGH
;
A
#
# COMPACT_ATOMS: atom_id res chain seq x y z
N MET A 1 7.65 23.52 0.81
CA MET A 1 6.83 23.50 -0.42
C MET A 1 5.87 22.32 -0.47
N TYR A 2 6.34 21.06 -0.47
CA TYR A 2 5.47 19.89 -0.67
C TYR A 2 4.36 19.69 0.38
N ARG A 3 4.60 20.06 1.65
CA ARG A 3 3.56 20.08 2.70
C ARG A 3 2.40 21.03 2.36
N PHE A 4 2.70 22.18 1.76
CA PHE A 4 1.69 23.14 1.32
C PHE A 4 0.91 22.60 0.11
N VAL A 5 1.58 21.90 -0.81
CA VAL A 5 0.90 21.18 -1.91
C VAL A 5 -0.06 20.13 -1.35
N SER A 6 0.37 19.33 -0.36
CA SER A 6 -0.52 18.37 0.30
C SER A 6 -1.72 19.04 0.98
N LEU A 7 -1.53 20.23 1.58
CA LEU A 7 -2.64 21.01 2.15
C LEU A 7 -3.64 21.45 1.08
N LEU A 8 -3.18 22.00 -0.04
CA LEU A 8 -4.05 22.32 -1.19
C LEU A 8 -4.70 21.05 -1.77
N GLY A 9 -3.99 19.92 -1.73
CA GLY A 9 -4.49 18.61 -2.11
C GLY A 9 -5.73 18.19 -1.35
N VAL A 10 -5.80 18.45 -0.03
CA VAL A 10 -7.01 18.20 0.77
C VAL A 10 -8.22 18.92 0.17
N PHE A 11 -8.11 20.22 -0.08
CA PHE A 11 -9.20 21.01 -0.66
C PHE A 11 -9.55 20.55 -2.07
N GLY A 12 -8.55 20.22 -2.88
CA GLY A 12 -8.75 19.75 -4.24
C GLY A 12 -9.43 18.38 -4.31
N LEU A 13 -9.10 17.45 -3.41
CA LEU A 13 -9.77 16.15 -3.32
C LEU A 13 -11.22 16.29 -2.85
N LEU A 14 -11.49 17.15 -1.87
CA LEU A 14 -12.85 17.49 -1.45
C LEU A 14 -13.64 18.15 -2.59
N LEU A 15 -13.00 19.02 -3.37
CA LEU A 15 -13.62 19.64 -4.54
C LEU A 15 -14.00 18.58 -5.58
N ILE A 16 -13.11 17.61 -5.87
CA ILE A 16 -13.41 16.49 -6.78
C ILE A 16 -14.60 15.68 -6.26
N ALA A 17 -14.62 15.33 -4.97
CA ALA A 17 -15.73 14.60 -4.36
C ALA A 17 -17.05 15.39 -4.43
N TRP A 18 -17.01 16.70 -4.16
CA TRP A 18 -18.18 17.58 -4.28
C TRP A 18 -18.66 17.73 -5.73
N LEU A 19 -17.76 17.82 -6.71
CA LEU A 19 -18.11 17.88 -8.13
C LEU A 19 -18.85 16.61 -8.58
N LEU A 20 -18.48 15.47 -8.01
CA LEU A 20 -19.09 14.15 -8.25
C LEU A 20 -20.30 13.85 -7.35
N SER A 21 -20.72 14.80 -6.51
CA SER A 21 -21.85 14.65 -5.59
C SER A 21 -23.19 14.57 -6.30
N GLU A 22 -24.08 13.71 -5.80
CA GLU A 22 -25.47 13.63 -6.27
C GLU A 22 -26.32 14.86 -5.89
N ASP A 23 -26.02 15.49 -4.75
CA ASP A 23 -26.72 16.71 -4.29
C ASP A 23 -25.71 17.72 -3.74
N LYS A 24 -25.26 18.62 -4.62
CA LYS A 24 -24.26 19.66 -4.30
C LYS A 24 -24.72 20.68 -3.25
N ARG A 25 -26.02 20.72 -2.93
CA ARG A 25 -26.58 21.65 -1.93
C ARG A 25 -26.52 21.06 -0.52
N ARG A 26 -26.57 19.74 -0.36
CA ARG A 26 -26.53 19.04 0.93
C ARG A 26 -25.11 18.68 1.34
N ILE A 27 -24.34 19.68 1.77
CA ILE A 27 -22.95 19.46 2.19
C ILE A 27 -22.93 19.01 3.68
N PRO A 28 -22.37 17.83 4.00
CA PRO A 28 -22.35 17.32 5.37
C PRO A 28 -21.19 17.94 6.17
N TRP A 29 -21.29 19.23 6.49
CA TRP A 29 -20.21 20.01 7.15
C TRP A 29 -19.69 19.37 8.43
N ARG A 30 -20.57 18.78 9.24
CA ARG A 30 -20.18 18.08 10.47
C ARG A 30 -19.32 16.86 10.19
N VAL A 31 -19.68 16.05 9.19
CA VAL A 31 -18.92 14.87 8.76
C VAL A 31 -17.57 15.29 8.21
N ILE A 32 -17.52 16.33 7.37
CA ILE A 32 -16.26 16.83 6.78
C ILE A 32 -15.32 17.35 7.89
N GLY A 33 -15.82 18.23 8.77
CA GLY A 33 -15.04 18.83 9.84
C GLY A 33 -14.50 17.80 10.82
N TRP A 34 -15.35 16.92 11.35
CA TRP A 34 -14.92 15.87 12.26
C TRP A 34 -14.13 14.77 11.56
N GLY A 35 -14.46 14.38 10.35
CA GLY A 35 -13.75 13.33 9.62
C GLY A 35 -12.32 13.73 9.28
N ILE A 36 -12.08 14.97 8.87
CA ILE A 36 -10.71 15.51 8.70
C ILE A 36 -10.05 15.70 10.07
N GLY A 37 -10.79 16.25 11.05
CA GLY A 37 -10.31 16.45 12.41
C GLY A 37 -9.79 15.16 13.05
N LEU A 38 -10.56 14.07 12.99
CA LEU A 38 -10.18 12.75 13.51
C LEU A 38 -8.93 12.21 12.83
N GLN A 39 -8.81 12.35 11.50
CA GLN A 39 -7.61 11.95 10.77
C GLN A 39 -6.39 12.75 11.21
N VAL A 40 -6.51 14.07 11.29
CA VAL A 40 -5.41 14.96 11.69
C VAL A 40 -5.01 14.72 13.15
N LEU A 41 -5.98 14.60 14.06
CA LEU A 41 -5.74 14.32 15.48
C LEU A 41 -5.06 12.98 15.68
N PHE A 42 -5.54 11.93 15.01
CA PHE A 42 -4.91 10.62 15.08
C PHE A 42 -3.50 10.64 14.47
N ALA A 43 -3.32 11.27 13.32
CA ALA A 43 -2.02 11.37 12.66
C ALA A 43 -1.01 12.20 13.47
N LEU A 44 -1.43 13.29 14.11
CA LEU A 44 -0.61 14.06 15.05
C LEU A 44 -0.26 13.23 16.28
N PHE A 45 -1.23 12.53 16.87
CA PHE A 45 -1.00 11.66 18.00
C PHE A 45 0.06 10.60 17.65
N ILE A 46 -0.16 9.82 16.59
CA ILE A 46 0.69 8.68 16.25
C ILE A 46 2.05 9.07 15.65
N LEU A 47 2.15 10.18 14.90
CA LEU A 47 3.40 10.57 14.21
C LEU A 47 4.20 11.65 14.93
N LYS A 48 3.63 12.40 15.87
CA LYS A 48 4.31 13.56 16.49
C LYS A 48 4.45 13.49 18.00
N THR A 49 3.65 12.69 18.70
CA THR A 49 3.78 12.57 20.16
C THR A 49 4.76 11.45 20.53
N PRO A 50 5.53 11.58 21.64
CA PRO A 50 6.43 10.51 22.08
C PRO A 50 5.70 9.19 22.34
N ILE A 51 4.50 9.26 22.93
CA ILE A 51 3.65 8.09 23.20
C ILE A 51 3.20 7.46 21.88
N GLY A 52 2.72 8.26 20.93
CA GLY A 52 2.29 7.76 19.64
C GLY A 52 3.42 7.14 18.83
N LEU A 53 4.62 7.73 18.85
CA LEU A 53 5.81 7.15 18.23
C LEU A 53 6.19 5.81 18.89
N ALA A 54 6.11 5.71 20.22
CA ALA A 54 6.31 4.44 20.91
C ALA A 54 5.27 3.38 20.52
N ILE A 55 4.00 3.76 20.35
CA ILE A 55 2.94 2.86 19.85
C ILE A 55 3.20 2.47 18.38
N PHE A 56 3.64 3.42 17.55
CA PHE A 56 3.98 3.20 16.15
C PHE A 56 5.11 2.19 16.01
N ASP A 57 6.19 2.36 16.78
CA ASP A 57 7.33 1.46 16.80
C ASP A 57 6.97 0.10 17.40
N ALA A 58 6.15 0.07 18.47
CA ALA A 58 5.64 -1.16 19.04
C ALA A 58 4.80 -1.95 18.03
N THR A 59 3.96 -1.27 17.25
CA THR A 59 3.18 -1.88 16.16
C THR A 59 4.11 -2.49 15.12
N ARG A 60 5.12 -1.74 14.67
CA ARG A 60 6.09 -2.24 13.70
C ARG A 60 6.80 -3.50 14.20
N LEU A 61 7.26 -3.49 15.46
CA LEU A 61 7.92 -4.64 16.08
C LEU A 61 6.96 -5.83 16.21
N PHE A 62 5.72 -5.58 16.64
CA PHE A 62 4.68 -6.60 16.78
C PHE A 62 4.37 -7.29 15.45
N VAL A 63 4.18 -6.51 14.38
CA VAL A 63 3.90 -7.05 13.05
C VAL A 63 5.08 -7.87 12.53
N ASN A 64 6.31 -7.36 12.65
CA ASN A 64 7.50 -8.11 12.27
C ASN A 64 7.59 -9.44 13.03
N ARG A 65 7.28 -9.43 14.34
CA ARG A 65 7.29 -10.65 15.15
C ARG A 65 6.22 -11.66 14.71
N ILE A 66 5.04 -11.19 14.32
CA ILE A 66 4.02 -12.07 13.74
C ILE A 66 4.48 -12.68 12.41
N LEU A 67 5.14 -11.90 11.56
CA LEU A 67 5.72 -12.42 10.32
C LEU A 67 6.71 -13.56 10.62
N ASP A 68 7.55 -13.42 11.65
CA ASP A 68 8.47 -14.48 12.07
C ASP A 68 7.73 -15.76 12.54
N PHE A 69 6.63 -15.63 13.28
CA PHE A 69 5.81 -16.78 13.68
C PHE A 69 5.18 -17.49 12.48
N THR A 70 4.74 -16.72 11.48
CA THR A 70 4.21 -17.28 10.23
C THR A 70 5.27 -18.11 9.53
N VAL A 71 6.53 -17.65 9.52
CA VAL A 71 7.64 -18.35 8.88
C VAL A 71 7.92 -19.70 9.53
N ALA A 72 7.76 -19.83 10.85
CA ALA A 72 7.87 -21.12 11.53
C ALA A 72 6.84 -22.14 10.98
N GLY A 73 5.58 -21.74 10.85
CA GLY A 73 4.53 -22.59 10.27
C GLY A 73 4.74 -22.87 8.78
N ALA A 74 5.08 -21.84 7.99
CA ALA A 74 5.27 -21.96 6.55
C ALA A 74 6.51 -22.80 6.19
N SER A 75 7.59 -22.69 6.96
CA SER A 75 8.81 -23.50 6.77
C SER A 75 8.59 -24.97 7.14
N PHE A 76 7.73 -25.27 8.11
CA PHE A 76 7.33 -26.64 8.39
C PHE A 76 6.56 -27.27 7.21
N VAL A 77 5.63 -26.52 6.61
CA VAL A 77 4.78 -27.04 5.52
C VAL A 77 5.49 -27.05 4.16
N PHE A 78 6.27 -26.01 3.85
CA PHE A 78 6.86 -25.80 2.52
C PHE A 78 8.40 -25.87 2.50
N GLY A 79 9.05 -26.10 3.64
CA GLY A 79 10.51 -26.15 3.74
C GLY A 79 11.19 -24.86 3.32
N SER A 80 12.33 -25.00 2.63
CA SER A 80 13.14 -23.88 2.12
C SER A 80 12.43 -22.94 1.14
N LEU A 81 11.27 -23.32 0.58
CA LEU A 81 10.48 -22.47 -0.33
C LEU A 81 9.83 -21.29 0.40
N ALA A 82 9.51 -21.45 1.69
CA ALA A 82 8.92 -20.38 2.50
C ALA A 82 9.95 -19.36 3.02
N LEU A 83 11.23 -19.63 2.83
CA LEU A 83 12.30 -18.83 3.41
C LEU A 83 12.60 -17.62 2.52
N ASN A 84 12.61 -16.43 3.14
CA ASN A 84 13.04 -15.23 2.47
C ASN A 84 14.57 -15.16 2.50
N PRO A 85 15.27 -15.20 1.36
CA PRO A 85 16.73 -15.06 1.31
C PRO A 85 17.22 -13.72 1.89
N ASN A 86 16.32 -12.74 1.99
CA ASN A 86 16.62 -11.44 2.56
C ASN A 86 16.36 -11.39 4.08
N ASN A 87 15.98 -12.47 4.76
CA ASN A 87 15.88 -12.46 6.22
C ASN A 87 16.92 -13.44 6.82
N PRO A 88 18.00 -12.95 7.47
CA PRO A 88 19.02 -13.80 8.06
C PRO A 88 18.44 -14.72 9.14
N GLU A 89 17.38 -14.27 9.81
CA GLU A 89 16.68 -15.08 10.79
C GLU A 89 16.10 -16.35 10.19
N HIS A 90 15.77 -16.36 8.89
CA HIS A 90 15.19 -17.52 8.22
C HIS A 90 16.23 -18.62 7.96
N LEU A 91 17.54 -18.30 8.00
CA LEU A 91 18.61 -19.29 7.84
C LEU A 91 18.56 -20.38 8.91
N ARG A 92 17.93 -20.11 10.06
CA ARG A 92 17.71 -21.11 11.12
C ARG A 92 16.82 -22.27 10.69
N TYR A 93 15.98 -22.06 9.68
CA TYR A 93 15.02 -23.06 9.17
C TYR A 93 15.56 -23.79 7.92
N GLY A 94 16.72 -23.39 7.40
CA GLY A 94 17.34 -23.97 6.21
C GLY A 94 17.91 -22.93 5.26
N GLN A 95 18.54 -23.41 4.19
CA GLN A 95 19.05 -22.53 3.14
C GLN A 95 17.90 -22.10 2.22
N PRO A 96 17.67 -20.79 2.03
CA PRO A 96 16.63 -20.29 1.13
C PRO A 96 17.00 -20.59 -0.32
N MET A 97 16.04 -21.14 -1.08
CA MET A 97 16.22 -21.40 -2.52
C MET A 97 15.97 -20.15 -3.39
N GLY A 98 15.30 -19.15 -2.83
CA GLY A 98 14.89 -17.93 -3.51
C GLY A 98 13.69 -17.31 -2.79
N PHE A 99 13.34 -16.07 -3.12
CA PHE A 99 12.11 -15.47 -2.59
C PHE A 99 10.93 -15.89 -3.48
N PHE A 100 10.17 -16.90 -3.04
CA PHE A 100 8.94 -17.29 -3.72
C PHE A 100 7.76 -16.60 -3.08
N PHE A 101 7.20 -15.58 -3.76
CA PHE A 101 6.11 -14.77 -3.21
C PHE A 101 4.94 -15.60 -2.64
N PHE A 102 4.52 -16.64 -3.37
CA PHE A 102 3.42 -17.50 -2.95
C PHE A 102 3.70 -18.28 -1.66
N PHE A 103 4.93 -18.77 -1.46
CA PHE A 103 5.30 -19.56 -0.28
C PHE A 103 5.88 -18.72 0.87
N GLY A 104 6.45 -17.55 0.56
CA GLY A 104 7.14 -16.69 1.53
C GLY A 104 6.32 -15.52 2.05
N ALA A 105 5.33 -15.04 1.29
CA ALA A 105 4.54 -13.87 1.68
C ALA A 105 3.07 -14.24 1.95
N LEU A 106 2.41 -14.97 1.06
CA LEU A 106 0.98 -15.25 1.20
C LEU A 106 0.55 -16.12 2.41
N PRO A 107 1.37 -17.02 3.00
CA PRO A 107 0.98 -17.75 4.20
C PRO A 107 0.67 -16.85 5.41
N THR A 108 1.15 -15.60 5.39
CA THR A 108 0.80 -14.59 6.40
C THR A 108 -0.70 -14.32 6.43
N ILE A 109 -1.41 -14.46 5.30
CA ILE A 109 -2.86 -14.33 5.22
C ILE A 109 -3.54 -15.41 6.07
N ILE A 110 -3.07 -16.66 5.99
CA ILE A 110 -3.62 -17.79 6.75
C ILE A 110 -3.46 -17.54 8.25
N PHE A 111 -2.25 -17.17 8.66
CA PHE A 111 -1.93 -16.92 10.06
C PHE A 111 -2.75 -15.75 10.62
N PHE A 112 -2.79 -14.61 9.92
CA PHE A 112 -3.55 -13.44 10.36
C PHE A 112 -5.05 -13.72 10.38
N ALA A 113 -5.61 -14.43 9.40
CA ALA A 113 -7.03 -14.79 9.41
C ALA A 113 -7.39 -15.69 10.62
N SER A 114 -6.53 -16.66 10.93
CA SER A 114 -6.66 -17.49 12.13
C SER A 114 -6.58 -16.68 13.43
N LEU A 115 -5.60 -15.78 13.53
CA LEU A 115 -5.43 -14.88 14.68
C LEU A 115 -6.64 -13.95 14.85
N MET A 116 -7.11 -13.33 13.77
CA MET A 116 -8.26 -12.44 13.82
C MET A 116 -9.53 -13.19 14.25
N SER A 117 -9.78 -14.37 13.69
CA SER A 117 -10.90 -15.23 14.09
C SER A 117 -10.86 -15.55 15.60
N LEU A 118 -9.67 -15.86 16.13
CA LEU A 118 -9.48 -16.05 17.56
C LEU A 118 -9.82 -14.79 18.38
N LEU A 119 -9.33 -13.62 17.95
CA LEU A 119 -9.60 -12.35 18.65
C LEU A 119 -11.08 -11.95 18.61
N TYR A 120 -11.80 -12.30 17.54
CA TYR A 120 -13.26 -12.18 17.46
C TYR A 120 -13.97 -13.19 18.37
N HIS A 121 -13.53 -14.44 18.43
CA HIS A 121 -14.12 -15.42 19.35
C HIS A 121 -14.00 -14.97 20.82
N LEU A 122 -12.84 -14.44 21.19
CA LEU A 122 -12.54 -13.93 22.54
C LEU A 122 -13.27 -12.63 22.90
N GLY A 123 -13.89 -11.94 21.94
CA GLY A 123 -14.61 -10.69 22.21
C GLY A 123 -13.72 -9.44 22.20
N LEU A 124 -12.43 -9.55 21.88
CA LEU A 124 -11.51 -8.40 21.92
C LEU A 124 -11.79 -7.43 20.76
N MET A 125 -11.93 -7.97 19.54
CA MET A 125 -12.19 -7.15 18.36
C MET A 125 -13.53 -6.42 18.46
N GLN A 126 -14.54 -7.04 19.05
CA GLN A 126 -15.84 -6.43 19.27
C GLN A 126 -15.73 -5.16 20.12
N LYS A 127 -14.94 -5.18 21.20
CA LYS A 127 -14.74 -4.02 22.06
C LYS A 127 -14.03 -2.89 21.32
N VAL A 128 -12.98 -3.21 20.56
CA VAL A 128 -12.21 -2.22 19.78
C VAL A 128 -13.10 -1.60 18.70
N VAL A 129 -13.80 -2.43 17.93
CA VAL A 129 -14.70 -1.97 16.86
C VAL A 129 -15.85 -1.12 17.42
N GLN A 130 -16.47 -1.52 18.53
CA GLN A 130 -17.51 -0.72 19.18
C GLN A 130 -16.99 0.64 19.66
N ALA A 131 -15.80 0.69 20.26
CA ALA A 131 -15.20 1.94 20.74
C ALA A 131 -14.92 2.91 19.58
N VAL A 132 -14.33 2.43 18.50
CA VAL A 132 -14.05 3.25 17.31
C VAL A 132 -15.35 3.71 16.64
N ALA A 133 -16.34 2.82 16.51
CA ALA A 133 -17.66 3.17 15.98
C ALA A 133 -18.36 4.23 16.83
N TRP A 134 -18.28 4.10 18.16
CA TRP A 134 -18.87 5.07 19.09
C TRP A 134 -18.26 6.47 18.93
N VAL A 135 -16.93 6.57 18.75
CA VAL A 135 -16.27 7.86 18.47
C VAL A 135 -16.84 8.47 17.19
N MET A 136 -16.95 7.70 16.10
CA MET A 136 -17.47 8.20 14.83
C MET A 136 -18.93 8.62 14.92
N VAL A 137 -19.81 7.80 15.52
CA VAL A 137 -21.22 8.17 15.74
C VAL A 137 -21.32 9.46 16.54
N ARG A 138 -20.57 9.60 17.64
CA ARG A 138 -20.69 10.74 18.55
C ARG A 138 -20.19 12.05 17.93
N THR A 139 -19.14 11.98 17.10
CA THR A 139 -18.48 13.14 16.50
C THR A 139 -19.10 13.48 15.14
N MET A 140 -19.10 12.53 14.21
CA MET A 140 -19.49 12.72 12.79
C MET A 140 -21.01 12.70 12.57
N ASP A 141 -21.80 12.24 13.54
CA ASP A 141 -23.27 12.12 13.43
C ASP A 141 -23.73 11.14 12.34
N THR A 142 -22.88 10.17 12.03
CA THR A 142 -23.18 9.03 11.15
C THR A 142 -24.03 7.99 11.85
N SER A 143 -24.72 7.15 11.09
CA SER A 143 -25.54 6.08 11.67
C SER A 143 -24.70 5.05 12.40
N GLY A 144 -25.31 4.33 13.33
CA GLY A 144 -24.67 3.23 14.04
C GLY A 144 -24.08 2.19 13.11
N ALA A 145 -24.86 1.78 12.11
CA ALA A 145 -24.49 0.71 11.21
C ALA A 145 -23.33 1.11 10.28
N GLU A 146 -23.37 2.28 9.64
CA GLU A 146 -22.26 2.68 8.76
C GLU A 146 -20.97 2.95 9.56
N SER A 147 -21.08 3.47 10.78
CA SER A 147 -19.93 3.70 11.66
C SER A 147 -19.34 2.38 12.17
N LEU A 148 -20.19 1.40 12.46
CA LEU A 148 -19.75 0.08 12.91
C LEU A 148 -19.07 -0.69 11.79
N ASN A 149 -19.63 -0.63 10.58
CA ASN A 149 -18.98 -1.16 9.38
C ASN A 149 -17.64 -0.46 9.13
N ALA A 150 -17.60 0.87 9.25
CA ALA A 150 -16.36 1.63 9.06
C ALA A 150 -15.28 1.24 10.07
N ALA A 151 -15.65 1.07 11.34
CA ALA A 151 -14.74 0.63 12.39
C ALA A 151 -14.26 -0.81 12.19
N ALA A 152 -15.14 -1.71 11.72
CA ALA A 152 -14.78 -3.09 11.43
C ALA A 152 -13.78 -3.19 10.26
N ASN A 153 -14.00 -2.40 9.19
CA ASN A 153 -13.16 -2.37 8.00
C ASN A 153 -11.71 -1.92 8.23
N ILE A 154 -11.38 -1.36 9.40
CA ILE A 154 -9.99 -1.11 9.80
C ILE A 154 -9.21 -2.42 9.93
N PHE A 155 -9.89 -3.51 10.29
CA PHE A 155 -9.28 -4.78 10.67
C PHE A 155 -9.66 -5.93 9.73
N VAL A 156 -10.88 -5.93 9.21
CA VAL A 156 -11.40 -6.95 8.30
C VAL A 156 -11.66 -6.35 6.91
N GLY A 157 -11.80 -7.20 5.90
CA GLY A 157 -11.94 -6.74 4.52
C GLY A 157 -13.34 -6.29 4.15
N GLN A 158 -13.46 -5.79 2.93
CA GLN A 158 -14.68 -5.22 2.34
C GLN A 158 -15.87 -6.19 2.26
N THR A 159 -15.62 -7.51 2.37
CA THR A 159 -16.65 -8.55 2.36
C THR A 159 -17.01 -9.04 3.76
N GLU A 160 -16.12 -8.89 4.74
CA GLU A 160 -16.35 -9.37 6.10
C GLU A 160 -16.94 -8.26 6.99
N ALA A 161 -16.52 -7.00 6.82
CA ALA A 161 -17.05 -5.90 7.63
C ALA A 161 -18.57 -5.77 7.55
N PRO A 162 -19.23 -5.90 6.37
CA PRO A 162 -20.69 -5.79 6.29
C PRO A 162 -21.44 -6.85 7.10
N LEU A 163 -20.80 -7.99 7.44
CA LEU A 163 -21.43 -9.01 8.29
C LEU A 163 -21.79 -8.49 9.69
N VAL A 164 -21.01 -7.55 10.22
CA VAL A 164 -21.26 -6.96 11.55
C VAL A 164 -22.53 -6.11 11.59
N VAL A 165 -23.03 -5.72 10.41
CA VAL A 165 -24.24 -4.92 10.21
C VAL A 165 -25.26 -5.59 9.32
N LYS A 166 -25.10 -6.90 9.06
CA LYS A 166 -25.99 -7.70 8.22
C LYS A 166 -27.49 -7.48 8.52
N PRO A 167 -27.95 -7.41 9.79
CA PRO A 167 -29.37 -7.19 10.09
C PRO A 167 -29.93 -5.85 9.58
N TYR A 168 -29.08 -4.86 9.31
CA TYR A 168 -29.48 -3.52 8.91
C TYR A 168 -29.37 -3.27 7.40
N LEU A 169 -28.52 -4.02 6.70
CA LEU A 169 -28.19 -3.81 5.28
C LEU A 169 -29.43 -3.71 4.36
N ALA A 170 -30.45 -4.55 4.58
CA ALA A 170 -31.68 -4.55 3.78
C ALA A 170 -32.44 -3.22 3.86
N GLN A 171 -32.40 -2.55 5.01
CA GLN A 171 -33.16 -1.33 5.30
C GLN A 171 -32.30 -0.06 5.30
N MET A 172 -31.00 -0.19 5.00
CA MET A 172 -30.10 0.96 4.91
C MET A 172 -30.55 1.95 3.83
N THR A 173 -30.38 3.23 4.10
CA THR A 173 -30.54 4.25 3.07
C THR A 173 -29.49 4.08 1.96
N LYS A 174 -29.70 4.74 0.82
CA LYS A 174 -28.70 4.76 -0.25
C LYS A 174 -27.36 5.35 0.20
N SER A 175 -27.39 6.36 1.08
CA SER A 175 -26.18 6.99 1.61
C SER A 175 -25.44 6.07 2.58
N GLU A 176 -26.16 5.31 3.43
CA GLU A 176 -25.56 4.29 4.29
C GLU A 176 -24.91 3.16 3.46
N LEU A 177 -25.57 2.67 2.40
CA LEU A 177 -24.97 1.68 1.50
C LEU A 177 -23.74 2.22 0.79
N MET A 178 -23.79 3.46 0.31
CA MET A 178 -22.64 4.14 -0.29
C MET A 178 -21.47 4.21 0.70
N ALA A 179 -21.73 4.54 1.97
CA ALA A 179 -20.72 4.56 3.03
C ALA A 179 -20.13 3.17 3.29
N VAL A 180 -20.98 2.13 3.40
CA VAL A 180 -20.52 0.75 3.59
C VAL A 180 -19.55 0.32 2.49
N MET A 181 -19.92 0.58 1.23
CA MET A 181 -19.10 0.22 0.07
C MET A 181 -17.81 1.05 -0.02
N ALA A 182 -17.92 2.38 0.12
CA ALA A 182 -16.78 3.29 0.03
C ALA A 182 -15.72 3.02 1.10
N VAL A 183 -16.15 2.71 2.33
CA VAL A 183 -15.22 2.34 3.40
C VAL A 183 -14.52 1.02 3.07
N GLY A 184 -15.23 0.03 2.51
CA GLY A 184 -14.61 -1.23 2.05
C GLY A 184 -13.53 -1.00 0.98
N PHE A 185 -13.72 -0.04 0.09
CA PHE A 185 -12.70 0.33 -0.90
C PHE A 185 -11.55 1.17 -0.33
N ALA A 186 -11.77 1.87 0.79
CA ALA A 186 -10.79 2.77 1.38
C ALA A 186 -9.84 2.08 2.38
N THR A 187 -10.10 0.83 2.74
CA THR A 187 -9.31 0.09 3.71
C THR A 187 -8.76 -1.21 3.12
N ILE A 188 -7.84 -1.83 3.85
CA ILE A 188 -7.30 -3.15 3.55
C ILE A 188 -7.59 -4.11 4.70
N ALA A 189 -7.70 -5.39 4.39
CA ALA A 189 -7.82 -6.43 5.40
C ALA A 189 -6.49 -6.67 6.12
N SER A 190 -6.54 -7.03 7.41
CA SER A 190 -5.36 -7.39 8.21
C SER A 190 -4.50 -8.51 7.62
N GLY A 191 -5.10 -9.48 6.92
CA GLY A 191 -4.36 -10.55 6.24
C GLY A 191 -3.45 -10.05 5.12
N VAL A 192 -3.94 -9.13 4.29
CA VAL A 192 -3.17 -8.58 3.17
C VAL A 192 -2.21 -7.47 3.61
N PHE A 193 -2.55 -6.74 4.67
CA PHE A 193 -1.67 -5.82 5.37
C PHE A 193 -0.32 -6.48 5.72
N ALA A 194 -0.36 -7.70 6.24
CA ALA A 194 0.84 -8.45 6.61
C ALA A 194 1.72 -8.78 5.39
N VAL A 195 1.09 -9.06 4.24
CA VAL A 195 1.80 -9.30 2.98
C VAL A 195 2.55 -8.03 2.56
N TYR A 196 1.92 -6.86 2.57
CA TYR A 196 2.59 -5.61 2.20
C TYR A 196 3.74 -5.26 3.15
N ALA A 197 3.56 -5.50 4.46
CA ALA A 197 4.63 -5.37 5.45
C ALA A 197 5.80 -6.30 5.13
N SER A 198 5.53 -7.58 4.80
CA SER A 198 6.55 -8.55 4.41
C SER A 198 7.29 -8.18 3.11
N MET A 199 6.66 -7.39 2.23
CA MET A 199 7.28 -6.86 1.01
C MET A 199 8.20 -5.66 1.30
N GLY A 200 8.23 -5.13 2.52
CA GLY A 200 9.09 -4.01 2.92
C GLY A 200 8.38 -2.65 2.97
N VAL A 201 7.05 -2.65 2.99
CA VAL A 201 6.25 -1.46 3.33
C VAL A 201 6.22 -1.30 4.85
N ASP A 202 6.26 -0.06 5.35
CA ASP A 202 6.28 0.17 6.80
C ASP A 202 4.91 -0.16 7.44
N ALA A 203 4.91 -1.12 8.36
CA ALA A 203 3.71 -1.60 9.03
C ALA A 203 3.03 -0.54 9.91
N GLY A 204 3.80 0.38 10.51
CA GLY A 204 3.24 1.48 11.28
C GLY A 204 2.47 2.46 10.40
N HIS A 205 3.02 2.79 9.22
CA HIS A 205 2.33 3.63 8.23
C HIS A 205 1.08 2.95 7.66
N LEU A 206 1.13 1.65 7.37
CA LEU A 206 -0.04 0.89 6.95
C LEU A 206 -1.13 0.88 8.04
N LEU A 207 -0.76 0.71 9.32
CA LEU A 207 -1.74 0.73 10.42
C LEU A 207 -2.39 2.12 10.51
N ALA A 208 -1.56 3.16 10.48
CA ALA A 208 -2.03 4.52 10.55
C ALA A 208 -2.98 4.85 9.38
N ALA A 209 -2.64 4.40 8.17
CA ALA A 209 -3.49 4.55 6.99
C ALA A 209 -4.84 3.85 7.18
N SER A 210 -4.87 2.58 7.61
CA SER A 210 -6.11 1.84 7.83
C SER A 210 -7.05 2.53 8.83
N VAL A 211 -6.52 3.04 9.95
CA VAL A 211 -7.32 3.76 10.96
C VAL A 211 -7.84 5.10 10.43
N MET A 212 -6.99 5.86 9.74
CA MET A 212 -7.37 7.15 9.16
C MET A 212 -8.39 7.01 8.02
N SER A 213 -8.35 5.90 7.28
CA SER A 213 -9.23 5.65 6.14
C SER A 213 -10.70 5.53 6.52
N ALA A 214 -11.04 5.05 7.73
CA ALA A 214 -12.43 4.92 8.16
C ALA A 214 -13.18 6.28 8.17
N PRO A 215 -12.73 7.31 8.92
CA PRO A 215 -13.35 8.63 8.85
C PRO A 215 -13.17 9.31 7.48
N ALA A 216 -12.04 9.08 6.78
CA ALA A 216 -11.82 9.63 5.43
C ALA A 216 -12.87 9.14 4.43
N ALA A 217 -13.19 7.85 4.48
CA ALA A 217 -14.17 7.23 3.60
C ALA A 217 -15.58 7.69 3.91
N LEU A 218 -15.94 7.90 5.18
CA LEU A 218 -17.21 8.49 5.57
C LEU A 218 -17.33 9.93 5.03
N VAL A 219 -16.25 10.73 5.06
CA VAL A 219 -16.23 12.06 4.44
C VAL A 219 -16.52 11.97 2.95
N MET A 220 -15.78 11.15 2.20
CA MET A 220 -15.95 11.05 0.75
C MET A 220 -17.32 10.46 0.37
N ALA A 221 -17.77 9.43 1.09
CA ALA A 221 -19.06 8.80 0.85
C ALA A 221 -20.23 9.76 1.09
N LYS A 222 -20.25 10.46 2.24
CA LYS A 222 -21.32 11.40 2.57
C LYS A 222 -21.26 12.67 1.73
N LEU A 223 -20.08 13.10 1.29
CA LEU A 223 -19.96 14.22 0.37
C LEU A 223 -20.47 13.86 -1.03
N MET A 224 -20.17 12.66 -1.53
CA MET A 224 -20.59 12.21 -2.86
C MET A 224 -22.04 11.69 -2.92
N CYS A 225 -22.56 11.14 -1.83
CA CYS A 225 -23.96 10.71 -1.69
C CYS A 225 -24.48 11.14 -0.30
N PRO A 226 -24.92 12.40 -0.15
CA PRO A 226 -25.43 12.92 1.11
C PRO A 226 -26.66 12.16 1.61
N GLU A 227 -26.85 12.15 2.93
CA GLU A 227 -28.01 11.51 3.56
C GLU A 227 -29.31 12.27 3.22
N THR A 228 -30.30 11.55 2.70
CA THR A 228 -31.61 12.09 2.34
C THR A 228 -32.76 11.44 3.09
N GLY A 229 -32.55 10.26 3.68
CA GLY A 229 -33.52 9.55 4.51
C GLY A 229 -33.18 9.61 6.00
N GLU A 230 -33.97 8.91 6.81
CA GLU A 230 -33.67 8.71 8.23
C GLU A 230 -33.08 7.32 8.48
N PRO A 231 -31.81 7.21 8.93
CA PRO A 231 -31.20 5.94 9.28
C PRO A 231 -31.85 5.27 10.49
N LEU A 232 -32.12 3.96 10.39
CA LEU A 232 -32.69 3.17 11.49
C LEU A 232 -31.83 3.14 12.76
N THR A 233 -30.51 3.25 12.59
CA THR A 233 -29.53 3.12 13.68
C THR A 233 -28.96 4.46 14.13
N LYS A 234 -29.59 5.58 13.76
CA LYS A 234 -29.12 6.92 14.11
C LYS A 234 -28.89 7.05 15.63
N GLY A 235 -27.70 7.51 16.02
CA GLY A 235 -27.33 7.72 17.42
C GLY A 235 -27.16 6.47 18.29
N THR A 236 -27.27 5.26 17.74
CA THR A 236 -27.12 4.01 18.51
C THR A 236 -26.00 3.14 17.95
N VAL A 237 -25.15 2.58 18.80
CA VAL A 237 -24.16 1.58 18.39
C VAL A 237 -24.55 0.25 19.02
N ARG A 238 -25.08 -0.66 18.20
CA ARG A 238 -25.39 -2.03 18.61
C ARG A 238 -24.65 -3.00 17.71
N LEU A 239 -23.58 -3.60 18.24
CA LEU A 239 -22.86 -4.65 17.55
C LEU A 239 -23.45 -6.00 17.92
N LYS A 240 -24.05 -6.67 16.94
CA LYS A 240 -24.51 -8.06 17.07
C LYS A 240 -23.60 -8.94 16.24
N VAL A 241 -22.50 -9.42 16.85
CA VAL A 241 -21.67 -10.47 16.24
C VAL A 241 -22.19 -11.81 16.71
N GLU A 242 -22.70 -12.61 15.80
CA GLU A 242 -23.04 -14.00 16.09
C GLU A 242 -21.74 -14.78 16.32
N ARG A 243 -21.67 -15.52 17.44
CA ARG A 243 -20.58 -16.48 17.66
C ARG A 243 -20.85 -17.69 16.78
N THR A 244 -20.07 -17.81 15.71
CA THR A 244 -20.13 -18.96 14.79
C THR A 244 -19.24 -20.12 15.23
N THR A 245 -18.38 -19.91 16.23
CA THR A 245 -17.35 -20.86 16.68
C THR A 245 -17.57 -21.28 18.12
N VAL A 246 -17.32 -22.56 18.42
CA VAL A 246 -17.60 -23.20 19.71
C VAL A 246 -16.51 -22.94 20.74
N ASN A 247 -15.24 -22.96 20.32
CA ASN A 247 -14.09 -22.73 21.19
C ASN A 247 -12.92 -22.08 20.42
N ILE A 248 -11.82 -21.78 21.13
CA ILE A 248 -10.66 -21.10 20.57
C ILE A 248 -9.97 -21.89 19.43
N ILE A 249 -9.99 -23.22 19.49
CA ILE A 249 -9.36 -24.08 18.47
C ILE A 249 -10.21 -24.07 17.21
N ASP A 250 -11.53 -24.21 17.37
CA ASP A 250 -12.49 -24.09 16.27
C ASP A 250 -12.40 -22.72 15.58
N ALA A 251 -12.29 -21.64 16.36
CA ALA A 251 -12.07 -20.29 15.82
C ALA A 251 -10.77 -20.18 15.01
N ALA A 252 -9.66 -20.69 15.55
CA ALA A 252 -8.38 -20.69 14.86
C ALA A 252 -8.41 -21.53 13.57
N ALA A 253 -9.02 -22.72 13.61
CA ALA A 253 -9.13 -23.62 12.46
C ALA A 253 -10.02 -23.04 11.35
N THR A 254 -11.18 -22.49 11.72
CA THR A 254 -12.09 -21.81 10.78
C THR A 254 -11.39 -20.61 10.12
N GLY A 255 -10.72 -19.77 10.93
CA GLY A 255 -9.98 -18.63 10.39
C GLY A 255 -8.81 -19.03 9.48
N ALA A 256 -8.13 -20.14 9.76
CA ALA A 256 -7.08 -20.68 8.88
C ALA A 256 -7.67 -21.17 7.54
N ALA A 257 -8.82 -21.83 7.55
CA ALA A 257 -9.50 -22.29 6.33
C ALA A 257 -9.96 -21.10 5.45
N ASP A 258 -10.53 -20.07 6.07
CA ASP A 258 -10.92 -18.85 5.37
C ASP A 258 -9.70 -18.11 4.81
N GLY A 259 -8.63 -18.03 5.60
CA GLY A 259 -7.35 -17.47 5.16
C GLY A 259 -6.72 -18.23 3.99
N MET A 260 -6.85 -19.57 3.95
CA MET A 260 -6.37 -20.38 2.83
C MET A 260 -7.13 -20.06 1.54
N ARG A 261 -8.46 -19.95 1.61
CA ARG A 261 -9.29 -19.53 0.45
C ARG A 261 -8.87 -18.14 -0.04
N LEU A 262 -8.67 -17.20 0.88
CA LEU A 262 -8.21 -15.85 0.54
C LEU A 262 -6.82 -15.87 -0.10
N MET A 263 -5.86 -16.62 0.45
CA MET A 263 -4.53 -16.80 -0.12
C MET A 263 -4.57 -17.33 -1.55
N LEU A 264 -5.36 -18.38 -1.82
CA LEU A 264 -5.50 -18.96 -3.15
C LEU A 264 -6.14 -17.96 -4.14
N ASN A 265 -7.16 -17.23 -3.70
CA ASN A 265 -7.79 -16.20 -4.51
C ASN A 265 -6.81 -15.07 -4.88
N VAL A 266 -5.99 -14.61 -3.91
CA VAL A 266 -4.95 -13.61 -4.16
C VAL A 266 -3.90 -14.13 -5.14
N GLY A 267 -3.43 -15.37 -4.97
CA GLY A 267 -2.48 -16.00 -5.89
C GLY A 267 -3.01 -16.10 -7.32
N ALA A 268 -4.22 -16.61 -7.48
CA ALA A 268 -4.89 -16.73 -8.78
C ALA A 268 -5.11 -15.36 -9.43
N MET A 269 -5.58 -14.37 -8.67
CA MET A 269 -5.77 -13.00 -9.12
C MET A 269 -4.46 -12.39 -9.64
N LEU A 270 -3.35 -12.54 -8.91
CA LEU A 270 -2.06 -11.99 -9.34
C LEU A 270 -1.56 -12.60 -10.65
N ILE A 271 -1.70 -13.93 -10.81
CA ILE A 271 -1.32 -14.61 -12.06
C ILE A 271 -2.14 -14.04 -13.23
N ALA A 272 -3.46 -13.95 -13.06
CA ALA A 272 -4.35 -13.45 -14.11
C ALA A 272 -4.05 -11.99 -14.47
N PHE A 273 -4.01 -11.09 -13.49
CA PHE A 273 -3.84 -9.66 -13.75
C PHE A 273 -2.44 -9.28 -14.24
N LEU A 274 -1.38 -9.90 -13.73
CA LEU A 274 -0.03 -9.66 -14.25
C LEU A 274 0.12 -10.18 -15.69
N GLY A 275 -0.49 -11.32 -16.00
CA GLY A 275 -0.56 -11.84 -17.37
C GLY A 275 -1.33 -10.92 -18.31
N LEU A 276 -2.51 -10.45 -17.90
CA LEU A 276 -3.31 -9.50 -18.67
C LEU A 276 -2.58 -8.16 -18.86
N LEU A 277 -1.90 -7.66 -17.83
CA LEU A 277 -1.10 -6.44 -17.92
C LEU A 277 0.05 -6.60 -18.92
N ALA A 278 0.74 -7.74 -18.92
CA ALA A 278 1.77 -8.03 -19.92
C ALA A 278 1.19 -8.09 -21.34
N MET A 279 0.02 -8.70 -21.51
CA MET A 279 -0.70 -8.75 -22.80
C MET A 279 -1.10 -7.34 -23.29
N VAL A 280 -1.64 -6.50 -22.41
CA VAL A 280 -1.98 -5.11 -22.74
C VAL A 280 -0.74 -4.30 -23.10
N ASN A 281 0.36 -4.45 -22.35
CA ASN A 281 1.62 -3.79 -22.67
C ASN A 281 2.16 -4.22 -24.04
N TYR A 282 2.04 -5.51 -24.38
CA TYR A 282 2.43 -6.00 -25.70
C TYR A 282 1.56 -5.35 -26.80
N ALA A 283 0.25 -5.32 -26.64
CA ALA A 283 -0.66 -4.68 -27.60
C ALA A 283 -0.38 -3.17 -27.77
N LEU A 284 -0.12 -2.46 -26.67
CA LEU A 284 0.27 -1.04 -26.70
C LEU A 284 1.62 -0.83 -27.39
N GLY A 285 2.60 -1.72 -27.17
CA GLY A 285 3.90 -1.65 -27.84
C GLY A 285 3.79 -1.89 -29.36
N VAL A 286 2.90 -2.78 -29.79
CA VAL A 286 2.58 -2.99 -31.21
C VAL A 286 1.92 -1.73 -31.80
N LEU A 287 0.95 -1.16 -31.10
CA LEU A 287 0.27 0.06 -31.52
C LEU A 287 1.24 1.25 -31.63
N ASP A 288 2.12 1.41 -30.64
CA ASP A 288 3.16 2.44 -30.64
C ASP A 288 4.11 2.31 -31.81
N SER A 289 4.60 1.09 -32.05
CA SER A 289 5.47 0.80 -33.19
C SER A 289 4.76 1.14 -34.51
N PHE A 290 3.49 0.76 -34.64
CA PHE A 290 2.70 1.05 -35.83
C PHE A 290 2.49 2.57 -36.03
N VAL A 291 2.01 3.28 -35.00
CA VAL A 291 1.70 4.71 -35.11
C VAL A 291 2.97 5.55 -35.25
N MET A 292 3.98 5.33 -34.41
CA MET A 292 5.19 6.15 -34.42
C MET A 292 6.03 5.91 -35.67
N GLN A 293 6.30 4.66 -36.04
CA GLN A 293 7.17 4.37 -37.17
C GLN A 293 6.44 4.57 -38.51
N ARG A 294 5.22 4.04 -38.64
CA ARG A 294 4.53 4.00 -39.94
C ARG A 294 3.75 5.27 -40.25
N LEU A 295 3.17 5.91 -39.24
CA LEU A 295 2.35 7.11 -39.43
C LEU A 295 3.16 8.40 -39.22
N LEU A 296 3.98 8.45 -38.17
CA LEU A 296 4.70 9.67 -37.77
C LEU A 296 6.18 9.69 -38.15
N GLN A 297 6.73 8.59 -38.72
CA GLN A 297 8.14 8.42 -39.08
C GLN A 297 9.11 8.78 -37.94
N ARG A 298 8.74 8.45 -36.70
CA ARG A 298 9.52 8.66 -35.48
C ARG A 298 9.80 7.33 -34.78
N PRO A 299 10.88 7.24 -33.98
CA PRO A 299 11.13 6.05 -33.17
C PRO A 299 9.99 5.84 -32.16
N PRO A 300 9.63 4.58 -31.85
CA PRO A 300 8.63 4.26 -30.84
C PRO A 300 9.02 4.86 -29.49
N ILE A 301 8.03 5.35 -28.76
CA ILE A 301 8.26 5.93 -27.43
C ILE A 301 8.27 4.88 -26.32
N GLY A 302 7.98 3.62 -26.65
CA GLY A 302 7.89 2.51 -25.71
C GLY A 302 6.58 2.52 -24.94
N LEU A 303 5.46 2.83 -25.61
CA LEU A 303 4.15 2.96 -24.97
C LEU A 303 3.78 1.69 -24.21
N ASN A 304 3.45 1.87 -22.94
CA ASN A 304 2.95 0.81 -22.07
C ASN A 304 1.84 1.37 -21.18
N LEU A 305 1.16 0.48 -20.47
CA LEU A 305 0.05 0.83 -19.60
C LEU A 305 0.47 1.80 -18.50
N ASP A 306 1.70 1.68 -17.99
CA ASP A 306 2.22 2.56 -16.94
C ASP A 306 2.35 4.01 -17.43
N MET A 307 2.73 4.22 -18.70
CA MET A 307 2.77 5.55 -19.30
C MET A 307 1.36 6.15 -19.47
N VAL A 308 0.42 5.35 -19.97
CA VAL A 308 -0.97 5.80 -20.18
C VAL A 308 -1.62 6.17 -18.86
N LEU A 309 -1.50 5.30 -17.86
CA LEU A 309 -1.99 5.55 -16.51
C LEU A 309 -1.25 6.70 -15.84
N GLY A 310 0.07 6.81 -16.08
CA GLY A 310 0.89 7.93 -15.63
C GLY A 310 0.35 9.27 -16.10
N TRP A 311 0.06 9.42 -17.39
CA TRP A 311 -0.51 10.67 -17.93
C TRP A 311 -1.91 10.94 -17.37
N LEU A 312 -2.77 9.94 -17.30
CA LEU A 312 -4.14 10.07 -16.81
C LEU A 312 -4.19 10.51 -15.33
N PHE A 313 -3.34 9.94 -14.48
CA PHE A 313 -3.34 10.21 -13.03
C PHE A 313 -2.35 11.30 -12.61
N THR A 314 -1.58 11.89 -13.52
CA THR A 314 -0.61 12.96 -13.19
C THR A 314 -1.24 14.15 -12.47
N PRO A 315 -2.40 14.71 -12.90
CA PRO A 315 -3.02 15.84 -12.22
C PRO A 315 -3.36 15.50 -10.76
N LEU A 316 -3.88 14.29 -10.54
CA LEU A 316 -4.21 13.81 -9.21
C LEU A 316 -2.94 13.64 -8.37
N ALA A 317 -1.95 12.89 -8.86
CA ALA A 317 -0.68 12.65 -8.16
C ALA A 317 0.04 13.96 -7.79
N ALA A 318 0.02 14.97 -8.65
CA ALA A 318 0.62 16.28 -8.38
C ALA A 318 0.01 16.97 -7.15
N MET A 319 -1.27 16.71 -6.84
CA MET A 319 -1.97 17.30 -5.71
C MET A 319 -1.68 16.57 -4.38
N LEU A 320 -1.17 15.34 -4.41
CA LEU A 320 -0.91 14.56 -3.19
C LEU A 320 0.30 15.09 -2.40
N GLY A 321 1.16 15.88 -3.04
CA GLY A 321 2.38 16.44 -2.44
C GLY A 321 3.57 15.47 -2.45
N PHE A 322 3.62 14.61 -3.47
CA PHE A 322 4.83 13.90 -3.88
C PHE A 322 5.93 14.87 -4.32
N GLU A 323 7.19 14.43 -4.30
CA GLU A 323 8.25 15.19 -4.97
C GLU A 323 7.99 15.24 -6.48
N TRP A 324 8.13 16.41 -7.11
CA TRP A 324 7.82 16.63 -8.53
C TRP A 324 8.47 15.62 -9.48
N ARG A 325 9.72 15.22 -9.22
CA ARG A 325 10.44 14.20 -10.01
C ARG A 325 9.84 12.80 -9.93
N ASP A 326 9.07 12.51 -8.89
CA ASP A 326 8.45 11.22 -8.64
C ASP A 326 7.00 11.17 -9.17
N VAL A 327 6.37 12.33 -9.42
CA VAL A 327 4.94 12.44 -9.80
C VAL A 327 4.56 11.50 -10.96
N PRO A 328 5.30 11.40 -12.09
CA PRO A 328 4.93 10.48 -13.16
C PRO A 328 4.90 9.01 -12.73
N LYS A 329 5.87 8.60 -11.90
CA LYS A 329 5.95 7.22 -11.37
C LYS A 329 4.81 6.96 -10.38
N MET A 330 4.51 7.95 -9.52
CA MET A 330 3.42 7.83 -8.56
C MET A 330 2.06 7.76 -9.27
N ALA A 331 1.84 8.61 -10.29
CA ALA A 331 0.64 8.57 -11.11
C ALA A 331 0.41 7.19 -11.75
N ALA A 332 1.46 6.60 -12.33
CA ALA A 332 1.38 5.26 -12.93
C ALA A 332 1.00 4.19 -11.90
N ILE A 333 1.52 4.29 -10.67
CA ILE A 333 1.24 3.36 -9.57
C ILE A 333 -0.20 3.52 -9.05
N LEU A 334 -0.68 4.76 -8.87
CA LEU A 334 -2.07 5.04 -8.50
C LEU A 334 -3.03 4.51 -9.56
N GLY A 335 -2.74 4.74 -10.84
CA GLY A 335 -3.54 4.18 -11.92
C GLY A 335 -3.49 2.65 -11.96
N THR A 336 -2.33 2.05 -11.67
CA THR A 336 -2.19 0.59 -11.60
C THR A 336 -3.09 -0.01 -10.52
N GLN A 337 -3.21 0.66 -9.36
CA GLN A 337 -4.14 0.24 -8.31
C GLN A 337 -5.57 0.20 -8.83
N ILE A 338 -6.06 1.29 -9.44
CA ILE A 338 -7.44 1.37 -9.94
C ILE A 338 -7.71 0.32 -11.04
N ALA A 339 -6.78 0.17 -11.99
CA ALA A 339 -6.94 -0.68 -13.16
C ALA A 339 -6.80 -2.18 -12.85
N ALA A 340 -5.89 -2.54 -11.94
CA ALA A 340 -5.62 -3.92 -11.55
C ALA A 340 -6.00 -4.16 -10.09
N ASN A 341 -5.09 -3.87 -9.16
CA ASN A 341 -5.30 -3.91 -7.72
C ASN A 341 -4.09 -3.34 -6.99
N GLU A 342 -4.26 -3.14 -5.68
CA GLU A 342 -3.24 -2.63 -4.76
C GLU A 342 -2.03 -3.55 -4.60
N PHE A 343 -2.16 -4.88 -4.74
CA PHE A 343 -1.00 -5.77 -4.70
C PHE A 343 -0.02 -5.50 -5.85
N VAL A 344 -0.52 -5.39 -7.08
CA VAL A 344 0.32 -5.04 -8.24
C VAL A 344 0.93 -3.64 -8.05
N ALA A 345 0.18 -2.70 -7.48
CA ALA A 345 0.69 -1.37 -7.18
C ALA A 345 1.83 -1.39 -6.12
N TYR A 346 1.67 -2.16 -5.03
CA TYR A 346 2.69 -2.28 -3.99
C TYR A 346 3.97 -2.98 -4.46
N THR A 347 3.87 -4.00 -5.33
CA THR A 347 5.07 -4.63 -5.91
C THR A 347 5.89 -3.62 -6.71
N LYS A 348 5.22 -2.76 -7.51
CA LYS A 348 5.88 -1.65 -8.23
C LYS A 348 6.44 -0.60 -7.29
N LEU A 349 5.72 -0.23 -6.23
CA LEU A 349 6.20 0.76 -5.26
C LEU A 349 7.47 0.30 -4.55
N VAL A 350 7.50 -0.95 -4.06
CA VAL A 350 8.66 -1.55 -3.38
C VAL A 350 9.88 -1.59 -4.30
N ALA A 351 9.69 -1.89 -5.58
CA ALA A 351 10.79 -1.87 -6.56
C ALA A 351 11.43 -0.47 -6.75
N LEU A 352 10.71 0.60 -6.39
CA LEU A 352 11.18 1.98 -6.49
C LEU A 352 11.76 2.54 -5.18
N LYS A 353 11.80 1.77 -4.09
CA LYS A 353 12.17 2.25 -2.75
C LYS A 353 13.50 3.01 -2.68
N ASP A 354 14.50 2.56 -3.43
CA ASP A 354 15.84 3.19 -3.51
C ASP A 354 16.02 4.12 -4.72
N VAL A 355 14.92 4.46 -5.40
CA VAL A 355 14.90 5.29 -6.61
C VAL A 355 14.14 6.59 -6.38
N ILE A 356 12.98 6.53 -5.69
CA ILE A 356 12.14 7.69 -5.39
C ILE A 356 12.51 8.30 -4.03
N SER A 357 11.95 9.46 -3.71
CA SER A 357 12.12 10.04 -2.39
C SER A 357 11.45 9.23 -1.29
N PRO A 358 12.04 9.20 -0.07
CA PRO A 358 11.39 8.60 1.10
C PRO A 358 10.01 9.19 1.37
N ARG A 359 9.87 10.51 1.20
CA ARG A 359 8.57 11.20 1.25
C ARG A 359 7.58 10.56 0.29
N SER A 360 7.89 10.50 -1.00
CA SER A 360 6.96 9.94 -1.99
C SER A 360 6.62 8.48 -1.71
N PHE A 361 7.60 7.68 -1.27
CA PHE A 361 7.36 6.29 -0.87
C PHE A 361 6.36 6.18 0.30
N THR A 362 6.52 7.01 1.33
CA THR A 362 5.59 7.02 2.45
C THR A 362 4.21 7.50 2.04
N LEU A 363 4.06 8.61 1.29
CA LEU A 363 2.74 9.07 0.84
C LEU A 363 2.06 8.02 -0.05
N ALA A 364 2.81 7.33 -0.91
CA ALA A 364 2.27 6.27 -1.75
C ALA A 364 1.79 5.08 -0.91
N THR A 365 2.46 4.79 0.22
CA THR A 365 1.99 3.77 1.18
C THR A 365 0.59 4.10 1.70
N TYR A 366 0.30 5.36 2.03
CA TYR A 366 -1.05 5.75 2.44
C TYR A 366 -2.04 5.72 1.26
N ALA A 367 -1.62 6.23 0.10
CA ALA A 367 -2.49 6.35 -1.08
C ALA A 367 -2.92 4.98 -1.63
N LEU A 368 -2.07 3.97 -1.51
CA LEU A 368 -2.32 2.60 -1.95
C LEU A 368 -3.03 1.73 -0.89
N CYS A 369 -3.25 2.23 0.31
CA CYS A 369 -3.80 1.47 1.44
C CYS A 369 -5.34 1.33 1.36
N GLY A 370 -5.83 0.81 0.24
CA GLY A 370 -7.26 0.52 0.05
C GLY A 370 -7.54 -0.39 -1.14
N PHE A 371 -8.66 -1.10 -1.08
CA PHE A 371 -9.14 -2.00 -2.13
C PHE A 371 -9.83 -1.32 -3.32
N ALA A 372 -9.71 -0.01 -3.50
CA ALA A 372 -10.34 0.73 -4.59
C ALA A 372 -9.78 0.31 -5.96
N ASN A 373 -10.48 -0.60 -6.65
CA ASN A 373 -10.17 -1.05 -8.01
C ASN A 373 -11.42 -1.68 -8.66
N PHE A 374 -11.41 -1.80 -10.00
CA PHE A 374 -12.58 -2.32 -10.73
C PHE A 374 -12.94 -3.76 -10.32
N GLY A 375 -11.95 -4.61 -10.03
CA GLY A 375 -12.17 -5.99 -9.57
C GLY A 375 -12.91 -6.04 -8.24
N SER A 376 -12.57 -5.15 -7.31
CA SER A 376 -13.20 -5.05 -6.00
C SER A 376 -14.69 -4.69 -6.07
N ILE A 377 -15.17 -4.03 -7.14
CA ILE A 377 -16.61 -3.80 -7.34
C ILE A 377 -17.33 -5.15 -7.44
N ALA A 378 -16.79 -6.09 -8.24
CA ALA A 378 -17.36 -7.42 -8.35
C ALA A 378 -17.31 -8.19 -7.03
N ILE A 379 -16.21 -8.02 -6.26
CA ILE A 379 -16.05 -8.64 -4.93
C ILE A 379 -17.13 -8.13 -3.96
N GLN A 380 -17.37 -6.82 -3.88
CA GLN A 380 -18.42 -6.27 -3.01
C GLN A 380 -19.83 -6.67 -3.49
N LEU A 381 -20.08 -6.72 -4.79
CA LEU A 381 -21.35 -7.20 -5.34
C LEU A 381 -21.61 -8.67 -5.03
N GLY A 382 -20.58 -9.50 -5.07
CA GLY A 382 -20.65 -10.91 -4.69
C GLY A 382 -20.86 -11.07 -3.18
N GLY A 383 -20.08 -10.37 -2.36
CA GLY A 383 -20.14 -10.47 -0.90
C GLY A 383 -21.39 -9.85 -0.30
N ILE A 384 -21.55 -8.53 -0.44
CA ILE A 384 -22.70 -7.79 0.12
C ILE A 384 -24.00 -8.22 -0.57
N GLY A 385 -23.97 -8.39 -1.89
CA GLY A 385 -25.15 -8.83 -2.64
C GLY A 385 -25.61 -10.24 -2.30
N ALA A 386 -24.72 -11.14 -1.86
CA ALA A 386 -25.12 -12.45 -1.34
C ALA A 386 -25.75 -12.36 0.06
N MET A 387 -25.39 -11.36 0.87
CA MET A 387 -26.01 -11.13 2.18
C MET A 387 -27.42 -10.54 2.06
N VAL A 388 -27.63 -9.69 1.06
CA VAL A 388 -28.89 -8.95 0.83
C VAL A 388 -29.23 -8.92 -0.67
N PRO A 389 -29.73 -10.03 -1.24
CA PRO A 389 -29.98 -10.16 -2.67
C PRO A 389 -30.91 -9.09 -3.25
N GLU A 390 -31.90 -8.64 -2.47
CA GLU A 390 -32.87 -7.61 -2.83
C GLU A 390 -32.24 -6.22 -3.05
N ARG A 391 -31.07 -5.94 -2.46
CA ARG A 391 -30.33 -4.67 -2.62
C ARG A 391 -29.22 -4.77 -3.67
N ARG A 392 -29.03 -5.91 -4.33
CA ARG A 392 -27.95 -6.12 -5.31
C ARG A 392 -27.93 -5.07 -6.44
N GLN A 393 -29.10 -4.62 -6.90
CA GLN A 393 -29.19 -3.58 -7.94
C GLN A 393 -28.71 -2.22 -7.45
N ASP A 394 -29.01 -1.85 -6.20
CA ASP A 394 -28.54 -0.61 -5.60
C ASP A 394 -27.01 -0.60 -5.48
N LEU A 395 -26.45 -1.71 -4.98
CA LEU A 395 -24.99 -1.89 -4.89
C LEU A 395 -24.33 -1.76 -6.26
N ALA A 396 -24.92 -2.35 -7.32
CA ALA A 396 -24.37 -2.27 -8.68
C ALA A 396 -24.37 -0.84 -9.23
N ARG A 397 -25.44 -0.07 -8.96
CA ARG A 397 -25.52 1.35 -9.34
C ARG A 397 -24.53 2.22 -8.57
N LEU A 398 -24.24 1.89 -7.31
CA LEU A 398 -23.30 2.62 -6.46
C LEU A 398 -21.84 2.24 -6.70
N GLY A 399 -21.55 1.04 -7.20
CA GLY A 399 -20.21 0.43 -7.22
C GLY A 399 -19.10 1.34 -7.73
N LEU A 400 -19.26 1.96 -8.92
CA LEU A 400 -18.24 2.85 -9.47
C LEU A 400 -18.06 4.11 -8.60
N ARG A 401 -19.17 4.71 -8.14
CA ARG A 401 -19.13 5.91 -7.30
C ARG A 401 -18.46 5.61 -5.95
N ALA A 402 -18.80 4.48 -5.33
CA ALA A 402 -18.23 4.02 -4.07
C ALA A 402 -16.73 3.73 -4.20
N MET A 403 -16.30 3.10 -5.30
CA MET A 403 -14.89 2.87 -5.58
C MET A 403 -14.11 4.18 -5.69
N VAL A 404 -14.65 5.17 -6.42
CA VAL A 404 -14.04 6.51 -6.52
C VAL A 404 -13.98 7.19 -5.15
N ALA A 405 -15.05 7.14 -4.36
CA ALA A 405 -15.04 7.68 -3.00
C ALA A 405 -13.96 7.03 -2.11
N GLY A 406 -13.81 5.71 -2.19
CA GLY A 406 -12.78 4.98 -1.46
C GLY A 406 -11.35 5.33 -1.90
N ALA A 407 -11.12 5.48 -3.21
CA ALA A 407 -9.82 5.95 -3.72
C ALA A 407 -9.50 7.37 -3.24
N LEU A 408 -10.46 8.29 -3.36
CA LEU A 408 -10.30 9.67 -2.87
C LEU A 408 -10.05 9.72 -1.36
N ALA A 409 -10.63 8.80 -0.59
CA ALA A 409 -10.38 8.68 0.84
C ALA A 409 -8.93 8.26 1.13
N CYS A 410 -8.37 7.28 0.41
CA CYS A 410 -6.96 6.92 0.53
C CYS A 410 -6.03 8.06 0.13
N TYR A 411 -6.40 8.84 -0.89
CA TYR A 411 -5.62 10.01 -1.31
C TYR A 411 -5.72 11.16 -0.27
N LEU A 412 -6.86 11.26 0.41
CA LEU A 412 -7.04 12.19 1.53
C LEU A 412 -6.15 11.81 2.72
N THR A 413 -6.08 10.52 3.09
CA THR A 413 -5.18 10.08 4.17
C THR A 413 -3.71 10.33 3.79
N ALA A 414 -3.33 10.10 2.53
CA ALA A 414 -1.99 10.37 2.02
C ALA A 414 -1.63 11.86 2.05
N THR A 415 -2.55 12.75 1.67
CA THR A 415 -2.33 14.20 1.74
C THR A 415 -2.20 14.68 3.18
N ILE A 416 -3.02 14.16 4.11
CA ILE A 416 -2.90 14.48 5.54
C ILE A 416 -1.55 14.01 6.09
N ALA A 417 -1.11 12.79 5.77
CA ALA A 417 0.23 12.32 6.13
C ALA A 417 1.32 13.23 5.51
N GLY A 418 1.13 13.66 4.27
CA GLY A 418 2.00 14.59 3.55
C GLY A 418 2.13 15.96 4.22
N ILE A 419 1.09 16.47 4.87
CA ILE A 419 1.16 17.72 5.64
C ILE A 419 2.09 17.55 6.85
N LEU A 420 2.04 16.41 7.53
CA LEU A 420 2.72 16.17 8.80
C LEU A 420 4.17 15.68 8.65
N ILE A 421 4.46 14.90 7.61
CA ILE A 421 5.79 14.32 7.39
C ILE A 421 6.71 15.40 6.78
N SER A 422 7.89 15.60 7.36
CA SER A 422 8.93 16.46 6.78
C SER A 422 9.85 15.65 5.88
N ASP A 423 10.50 16.34 4.94
CA ASP A 423 11.50 15.72 4.07
C ASP A 423 12.67 15.19 4.92
N HIS A 424 13.13 15.97 5.91
CA HIS A 424 14.17 15.57 6.86
C HIS A 424 13.80 14.30 7.63
N GLU A 425 12.60 14.25 8.23
CA GLU A 425 12.12 13.09 9.00
C GLU A 425 11.98 11.84 8.13
N ALA A 426 11.47 12.00 6.89
CA ALA A 426 11.36 10.89 5.96
C ALA A 426 12.75 10.36 5.52
N GLU A 427 13.68 11.27 5.22
CA GLU A 427 15.07 10.91 4.87
C GLU A 427 15.82 10.28 6.06
N TRP A 428 15.57 10.74 7.29
CA TRP A 428 16.14 10.16 8.51
C TRP A 428 15.66 8.73 8.79
N ARG A 429 14.35 8.49 8.74
CA ARG A 429 13.78 7.13 8.89
C ARG A 429 14.30 6.19 7.82
N TYR A 430 14.41 6.68 6.58
CA TYR A 430 15.01 5.92 5.49
C TYR A 430 16.49 5.60 5.74
N LEU A 431 17.27 6.55 6.27
CA LEU A 431 18.67 6.32 6.62
C LEU A 431 18.83 5.23 7.68
N LEU A 432 18.00 5.25 8.73
CA LEU A 432 17.96 4.21 9.76
C LEU A 432 17.59 2.84 9.18
N GLU A 433 16.68 2.79 8.22
CA GLU A 433 16.36 1.56 7.51
C GLU A 433 17.55 1.06 6.67
N VAL A 434 18.19 1.95 5.91
CA VAL A 434 19.38 1.63 5.11
C VAL A 434 20.51 1.12 6.00
N ARG A 435 20.69 1.65 7.20
CA ARG A 435 21.67 1.15 8.18
C ARG A 435 21.54 -0.35 8.45
N GLN A 436 20.30 -0.85 8.48
CA GLN A 436 19.98 -2.26 8.73
C GLN A 436 20.08 -3.12 7.47
N ARG A 437 19.87 -2.54 6.27
CA ARG A 437 19.83 -3.29 5.00
C ARG A 437 20.90 -2.89 3.97
N ALA A 438 21.94 -2.16 4.36
CA ALA A 438 22.91 -1.56 3.46
C ALA A 438 23.54 -2.57 2.48
N GLU A 439 23.82 -3.78 2.97
CA GLU A 439 24.38 -4.90 2.20
C GLU A 439 23.46 -5.41 1.09
N ARG A 440 22.18 -5.03 1.07
CA ARG A 440 21.17 -5.49 0.10
C ARG A 440 20.74 -4.42 -0.88
N VAL A 441 21.19 -3.18 -0.68
CA VAL A 441 20.86 -2.07 -1.57
C VAL A 441 21.46 -2.32 -2.95
N LYS A 442 20.62 -2.29 -3.98
CA LYS A 442 21.02 -2.48 -5.39
C LYS A 442 21.24 -1.16 -6.10
N VAL A 443 20.45 -0.14 -5.78
CA VAL A 443 20.56 1.21 -6.35
C VAL A 443 21.11 2.13 -5.29
N LEU A 444 22.34 2.61 -5.47
CA LEU A 444 23.07 3.36 -4.45
C LEU A 444 22.93 4.88 -4.59
N VAL A 445 22.32 5.38 -5.66
CA VAL A 445 22.15 6.82 -5.96
C VAL A 445 21.40 7.57 -4.89
N GLN A 446 20.15 7.18 -4.62
CA GLN A 446 19.33 7.83 -3.63
C GLN A 446 19.88 7.65 -2.20
N PRO A 447 20.27 6.44 -1.75
CA PRO A 447 20.85 6.27 -0.42
C PRO A 447 22.13 7.07 -0.21
N ARG A 448 23.08 7.05 -1.16
CA ARG A 448 24.31 7.87 -1.04
C ARG A 448 23.98 9.35 -0.97
N ARG A 449 23.05 9.84 -1.81
CA ARG A 449 22.66 11.26 -1.81
C ARG A 449 22.11 11.68 -0.45
N ILE A 450 21.26 10.86 0.16
CA ILE A 450 20.68 11.13 1.48
C ILE A 450 21.77 11.08 2.56
N VAL A 451 22.57 10.02 2.59
CA VAL A 451 23.66 9.86 3.56
C VAL A 451 24.61 11.05 3.55
N LEU A 452 25.00 11.54 2.37
CA LEU A 452 25.89 12.70 2.26
C LEU A 452 25.29 14.01 2.80
N LYS A 453 23.96 14.15 2.83
CA LYS A 453 23.31 15.27 3.53
C LYS A 453 23.50 15.15 5.03
N PHE A 454 23.23 13.97 5.61
CA PHE A 454 23.33 13.74 7.06
C PHE A 454 24.77 13.73 7.58
N VAL A 455 25.76 13.37 6.76
CA VAL A 455 27.19 13.54 7.10
C VAL A 455 27.53 15.01 7.39
N ARG A 456 26.79 15.95 6.80
CA ARG A 456 26.94 17.40 7.01
C ARG A 456 25.95 17.96 8.03
N SER A 457 25.22 17.12 8.75
CA SER A 457 24.26 17.57 9.77
C SER A 457 24.98 18.17 10.97
N ASP A 458 24.36 19.15 11.61
CA ASP A 458 24.86 19.73 12.86
C ASP A 458 24.70 18.75 14.04
N ASP A 459 23.73 17.83 13.95
CA ASP A 459 23.46 16.81 14.97
C ASP A 459 24.57 15.72 14.98
N PRO A 460 25.27 15.52 16.12
CA PRO A 460 26.30 14.49 16.25
C PRO A 460 25.80 13.05 16.02
N GLN A 461 24.59 12.73 16.51
CA GLN A 461 24.00 11.39 16.38
C GLN A 461 23.66 11.10 14.92
N GLU A 462 23.13 12.09 14.20
CA GLU A 462 22.85 11.97 12.78
C GLU A 462 24.13 11.72 11.97
N ARG A 463 25.19 12.45 12.29
CA ARG A 463 26.51 12.27 11.64
C ARG A 463 27.09 10.90 11.88
N GLU A 464 27.06 10.41 13.12
CA GLU A 464 27.56 9.07 13.46
C GLU A 464 26.88 7.99 12.65
N VAL A 465 25.54 7.99 12.64
CA VAL A 465 24.74 7.06 11.84
C VAL A 465 25.05 7.20 10.35
N ALA A 466 25.15 8.43 9.84
CA ALA A 466 25.45 8.66 8.43
C ALA A 466 26.84 8.13 8.03
N HIS A 467 27.86 8.28 8.88
CA HIS A 467 29.19 7.73 8.65
C HIS A 467 29.19 6.19 8.64
N GLU A 468 28.47 5.56 9.56
CA GLU A 468 28.29 4.09 9.57
C GLU A 468 27.64 3.62 8.26
N VAL A 469 26.53 4.25 7.88
CA VAL A 469 25.81 3.91 6.64
C VAL A 469 26.68 4.13 5.41
N LEU A 470 27.41 5.25 5.34
CA LEU A 470 28.31 5.55 4.22
C LEU A 470 29.36 4.45 4.04
N THR A 471 29.92 3.97 5.15
CA THR A 471 30.91 2.90 5.17
C THR A 471 30.32 1.60 4.64
N LYS A 472 29.15 1.18 5.13
CA LYS A 472 28.45 -0.01 4.64
C LYS A 472 28.08 0.10 3.16
N LEU A 473 27.62 1.28 2.71
CA LEU A 473 27.30 1.49 1.30
C LEU A 473 28.54 1.44 0.39
N ARG A 474 29.71 1.90 0.86
CA ARG A 474 30.97 1.74 0.13
C ARG A 474 31.35 0.26 -0.03
N GLN A 475 31.24 -0.51 1.05
CA GLN A 475 31.48 -1.96 1.01
C GLN A 475 30.51 -2.65 0.04
N ARG A 476 29.24 -2.26 0.06
CA ARG A 476 28.25 -2.80 -0.88
C ARG A 476 28.55 -2.40 -2.34
N ALA A 477 29.01 -1.18 -2.58
CA ALA A 477 29.42 -0.73 -3.91
C ALA A 477 30.57 -1.58 -4.46
N GLU A 478 31.56 -1.88 -3.63
CA GLU A 478 32.66 -2.78 -3.97
C GLU A 478 32.17 -4.20 -4.28
N GLN A 479 31.25 -4.73 -3.46
CA GLN A 479 30.68 -6.05 -3.70
C GLN A 479 29.90 -6.11 -5.02
N LEU A 480 29.07 -5.10 -5.30
CA LEU A 480 28.33 -4.99 -6.57
C LEU A 480 29.27 -4.93 -7.77
N TRP A 481 30.38 -4.20 -7.66
CA TRP A 481 31.42 -4.21 -8.68
C TRP A 481 31.95 -5.63 -8.91
N ARG A 482 32.37 -6.34 -7.85
CA ARG A 482 32.90 -7.71 -7.96
C ARG A 482 31.89 -8.69 -8.56
N GLU A 483 30.62 -8.61 -8.15
CA GLU A 483 29.53 -9.42 -8.70
C GLU A 483 29.30 -9.14 -10.20
N THR A 484 29.35 -7.87 -10.58
CA THR A 484 29.17 -7.40 -11.96
C THR A 484 30.32 -7.86 -12.84
N GLU A 485 31.56 -7.65 -12.40
CA GLU A 485 32.78 -8.10 -13.08
C GLU A 485 32.75 -9.62 -13.32
N ALA A 486 32.43 -10.41 -12.29
CA ALA A 486 32.36 -11.87 -12.42
C ALA A 486 31.29 -12.33 -13.43
N LYS A 487 30.13 -11.66 -13.47
CA LYS A 487 29.08 -11.94 -14.46
C LYS A 487 29.50 -11.52 -15.87
N ALA A 488 30.07 -10.34 -16.02
CA ALA A 488 30.58 -9.84 -17.30
C ALA A 488 31.65 -10.78 -17.87
N GLN A 489 32.60 -11.24 -17.06
CA GLN A 489 33.62 -12.21 -17.48
C GLN A 489 33.02 -13.55 -17.94
N ARG A 490 31.95 -14.03 -17.29
CA ARG A 490 31.23 -15.24 -17.75
C ARG A 490 30.56 -15.01 -19.10
N LEU A 491 29.93 -13.86 -19.31
CA LEU A 491 29.30 -13.48 -20.58
C LEU A 491 30.35 -13.35 -21.70
N LEU A 492 31.51 -12.76 -21.41
CA LEU A 492 32.62 -12.65 -22.36
C LEU A 492 33.16 -14.03 -22.76
N LYS A 493 33.29 -14.97 -21.81
CA LYS A 493 33.64 -16.37 -22.11
C LYS A 493 32.61 -17.08 -22.99
N GLN A 494 31.35 -16.63 -22.96
CA GLN A 494 30.26 -17.13 -23.81
C GLN A 494 30.14 -16.38 -25.14
N GLY A 495 31.05 -15.46 -25.46
CA GLY A 495 31.00 -14.62 -26.67
C GLY A 495 29.95 -13.51 -26.63
N LYS A 496 29.28 -13.26 -25.49
CA LYS A 496 28.19 -12.30 -25.32
C LYS A 496 28.70 -10.90 -24.93
N LYS A 497 29.51 -10.29 -25.80
CA LYS A 497 30.18 -8.99 -25.55
C LYS A 497 29.19 -7.85 -25.26
N ASP A 498 28.12 -7.73 -26.05
CA ASP A 498 27.11 -6.67 -25.88
C ASP A 498 26.30 -6.78 -24.59
N GLU A 499 26.10 -8.00 -24.07
CA GLU A 499 25.46 -8.21 -22.77
C GLU A 499 26.38 -7.76 -21.63
N ALA A 500 27.70 -7.98 -21.76
CA ALA A 500 28.68 -7.54 -20.78
C ALA A 500 28.82 -6.00 -20.75
N VAL A 501 28.82 -5.33 -21.91
CA VAL A 501 28.83 -3.85 -21.99
C VAL A 501 27.60 -3.27 -21.29
N ARG A 502 26.40 -3.79 -21.61
CA ARG A 502 25.15 -3.36 -20.98
C ARG A 502 25.17 -3.53 -19.45
N LEU A 503 25.79 -4.59 -18.96
CA LEU A 503 25.91 -4.86 -17.53
C LEU A 503 26.77 -3.80 -16.82
N TYR A 504 27.88 -3.36 -17.43
CA TYR A 504 28.70 -2.26 -16.89
C TYR A 504 28.01 -0.91 -16.96
N ASP A 505 27.32 -0.60 -18.06
CA ASP A 505 26.56 0.65 -18.19
C ASP A 505 25.44 0.73 -17.15
N GLN A 506 24.72 -0.38 -16.92
CA GLN A 506 23.74 -0.48 -15.84
C GLN A 506 24.36 -0.25 -14.48
N LEU A 507 25.52 -0.87 -14.20
CA LEU A 507 26.23 -0.65 -12.94
C LEU A 507 26.58 0.84 -12.77
N ALA A 508 27.10 1.50 -13.80
CA ALA A 508 27.48 2.91 -13.76
C ALA A 508 26.31 3.87 -13.48
N GLN A 509 25.07 3.47 -13.81
CA GLN A 509 23.86 4.25 -13.52
C GLN A 509 23.38 4.06 -12.09
N ILE A 510 23.54 2.86 -11.52
CA ILE A 510 23.04 2.53 -10.17
C ILE A 510 24.09 2.75 -9.06
N ILE A 511 25.38 2.66 -9.39
CA ILE A 511 26.48 2.86 -8.44
C ILE A 511 26.81 4.35 -8.37
N ALA A 512 26.53 4.96 -7.22
CA ALA A 512 26.65 6.41 -7.07
C ALA A 512 27.99 6.88 -6.49
N PHE A 513 28.93 5.94 -6.32
CA PHE A 513 30.29 6.20 -5.87
C PHE A 513 31.15 6.54 -7.09
N PRO A 514 31.68 7.77 -7.21
CA PRO A 514 32.37 8.24 -8.41
C PRO A 514 33.50 7.32 -8.89
N GLU A 515 34.26 6.76 -7.94
CA GLU A 515 35.33 5.81 -8.19
C GLU A 515 34.85 4.55 -8.94
N TRP A 516 33.75 3.96 -8.48
CA TRP A 516 33.18 2.75 -9.07
C TRP A 516 32.39 3.04 -10.35
N ALA A 517 31.69 4.18 -10.41
CA ALA A 517 30.96 4.60 -11.61
C ALA A 517 31.92 4.87 -12.77
N LYS A 518 33.04 5.54 -12.50
CA LYS A 518 34.10 5.78 -13.50
C LYS A 518 34.71 4.46 -13.98
N LYS A 519 35.02 3.56 -13.04
CA LYS A 519 35.57 2.23 -13.35
C LYS A 519 34.62 1.41 -14.25
N ALA A 520 33.31 1.44 -13.96
CA ALA A 520 32.30 0.76 -14.78
C ALA A 520 32.20 1.34 -16.19
N ARG A 521 32.19 2.68 -16.35
CA ARG A 521 32.19 3.31 -17.69
C ARG A 521 33.45 2.97 -18.48
N GLN A 522 34.61 2.95 -17.83
CA GLN A 522 35.87 2.56 -18.48
C GLN A 522 35.85 1.10 -18.94
N ALA A 523 35.30 0.19 -18.13
CA ALA A 523 35.14 -1.21 -18.50
C ALA A 523 34.16 -1.40 -19.68
N ALA A 524 33.05 -0.66 -19.70
CA ALA A 524 32.12 -0.64 -20.83
C ALA A 524 32.80 -0.14 -22.12
N GLN A 525 33.55 0.98 -22.04
CA GLN A 525 34.27 1.55 -23.17
C GLN A 525 35.36 0.63 -23.72
N ALA A 526 36.13 -0.02 -22.83
CA ALA A 526 37.17 -0.97 -23.22
C ALA A 526 36.61 -2.19 -23.97
N LEU A 527 35.35 -2.54 -23.73
CA LEU A 527 34.61 -3.56 -24.46
C LEU A 527 33.75 -2.99 -25.60
N GLY A 528 33.63 -1.67 -25.76
CA GLY A 528 32.91 -1.07 -26.89
C GLY A 528 33.80 -0.97 -28.14
N HIS A 529 35.11 -0.85 -27.91
CA HIS A 529 36.17 -0.97 -28.92
C HIS A 529 36.57 -2.44 -29.11
#